data_AF-A0A4Q3YMD7-F1
#
_entry.id   AF-A0A4Q3YMD7-F1
#
_cell.length_a   1.000
_cell.length_b   1.000
_cell.length_c   1.000
_cell.angle_alpha   90.00
_cell.angle_beta   90.00
_cell.angle_gamma   90.00
#
_symmetry.space_group_name_H-M   'P 1'
#
loop_
_entity.id
_entity.type
_entity.pdbx_description
1 polymer ?
#
loop_
_entity_poly.entity_id
_entity_poly.type
_entity_poly.pdbx_seq_one_letter_code
_entity_poly.pdbx_strand_id
1 'polypeptide(L)'
;MTGLVTGDGLDAKRFFQVGSPKALTTSFELTVGRIYNTEGQEVDGPFVLKPGHMVQVVSAEIFNLGPDVTGHVTYKTTLTRIGIWALTVGIVDPGWTCPIGTTLLNFSRSDFS
;
A
#
# COMPACT_ATOMS: atom_id res chain seq x y z
N MET A 1 -23.54 -4.52 4.36
CA MET A 1 -23.27 -3.07 4.18
C MET A 1 -22.99 -2.88 2.69
N THR A 2 -23.82 -2.13 1.96
CA THR A 2 -23.66 -1.94 0.50
C THR A 2 -23.26 -0.49 0.23
N GLY A 3 -21.96 -0.24 0.11
CA GLY A 3 -21.43 1.11 -0.17
C GLY A 3 -20.00 1.30 0.34
N LEU A 4 -19.44 2.49 0.07
CA LEU A 4 -18.14 2.89 0.60
C LEU A 4 -18.21 3.08 2.12
N VAL A 5 -17.23 2.53 2.83
CA VAL A 5 -17.11 2.68 4.29
C VAL A 5 -16.53 4.06 4.61
N THR A 6 -17.17 4.80 5.52
CA THR A 6 -16.79 6.18 5.87
C THR A 6 -16.97 6.43 7.37
N GLY A 7 -16.37 7.52 7.88
CA GLY A 7 -16.55 7.97 9.26
C GLY A 7 -16.21 6.91 10.29
N ASP A 8 -17.05 6.75 11.32
CA ASP A 8 -16.88 5.75 12.40
C ASP A 8 -16.90 4.29 11.89
N GLY A 9 -17.41 4.07 10.67
CA GLY A 9 -17.32 2.76 10.02
C GLY A 9 -15.89 2.38 9.65
N LEU A 10 -15.01 3.37 9.46
CA LEU A 10 -13.62 3.21 9.03
C LEU A 10 -12.68 2.92 10.21
N ASP A 11 -13.01 1.91 11.01
CA ASP A 11 -12.18 1.44 12.12
C ASP A 11 -11.16 0.42 11.63
N ALA A 12 -9.87 0.75 11.76
CA ALA A 12 -8.76 -0.12 11.34
C ALA A 12 -8.82 -1.52 11.95
N LYS A 13 -9.30 -1.66 13.20
CA LYS A 13 -9.41 -2.97 13.88
C LYS A 13 -10.36 -3.93 13.18
N ARG A 14 -11.25 -3.42 12.33
CA ARG A 14 -12.21 -4.23 11.56
C ARG A 14 -11.61 -4.80 10.28
N PHE A 15 -10.52 -4.22 9.77
CA PHE A 15 -10.00 -4.52 8.43
C PHE A 15 -8.53 -4.94 8.41
N PHE A 16 -7.82 -4.80 9.53
CA PHE A 16 -6.41 -5.15 9.66
C PHE A 16 -6.17 -5.99 10.91
N GLN A 17 -5.41 -7.08 10.76
CA GLN A 17 -4.95 -7.90 11.87
C GLN A 17 -3.61 -7.42 12.45
N VAL A 18 -2.78 -6.77 11.62
CA VAL A 18 -1.48 -6.22 12.01
C VAL A 18 -1.34 -4.81 11.46
N GLY A 19 -0.73 -3.94 12.25
CA GLY A 19 -0.51 -2.53 11.92
C GLY A 19 -1.63 -1.62 12.45
N SER A 20 -1.41 -0.31 12.30
CA SER A 20 -2.39 0.71 12.69
C SER A 20 -2.37 1.80 11.63
N PRO A 21 -2.90 1.49 10.42
CA PRO A 21 -2.86 2.44 9.33
C PRO A 21 -3.65 3.68 9.68
N LYS A 22 -3.22 4.82 9.14
CA LYS A 22 -3.87 6.09 9.43
C LYS A 22 -5.20 6.17 8.69
N ALA A 23 -6.29 6.26 9.44
CA ALA A 23 -7.62 6.51 8.88
C ALA A 23 -7.71 7.93 8.31
N LEU A 24 -8.28 8.04 7.12
CA LEU A 24 -8.73 9.28 6.48
C LEU A 24 -10.27 9.31 6.47
N THR A 25 -10.88 10.17 5.67
CA THR A 25 -12.35 10.28 5.61
C THR A 25 -13.03 9.01 5.08
N THR A 26 -12.40 8.34 4.10
CA THR A 26 -12.98 7.17 3.40
C THR A 26 -11.93 6.14 2.98
N SER A 27 -10.73 6.20 3.55
CA SER A 27 -9.60 5.33 3.16
C SER A 27 -8.56 5.25 4.27
N PHE A 28 -7.66 4.27 4.16
CA PHE A 28 -6.52 4.12 5.05
C PHE A 28 -5.23 4.43 4.30
N GLU A 29 -4.31 5.16 4.94
CA GLU A 29 -2.92 5.25 4.47
C GLU A 29 -2.14 4.05 5.00
N LEU A 30 -1.64 3.22 4.08
CA LEU A 30 -0.74 2.11 4.36
C LEU A 30 0.71 2.59 4.39
N THR A 31 1.57 1.79 5.02
CA THR A 31 3.01 2.05 5.11
C THR A 31 3.80 0.93 4.47
N VAL A 32 5.01 1.24 3.98
CA VAL A 32 5.93 0.22 3.47
C VAL A 32 6.52 -0.54 4.65
N GLY A 33 6.35 -1.85 4.66
CA GLY A 33 6.92 -2.74 5.68
C GLY A 33 8.16 -3.47 5.19
N ARG A 34 8.13 -3.98 3.95
CA ARG A 34 9.24 -4.72 3.35
C ARG A 34 9.51 -4.23 1.94
N ILE A 35 10.78 -4.28 1.54
CA ILE A 35 11.26 -3.84 0.24
C ILE A 35 12.05 -4.99 -0.36
N TYR A 36 11.81 -5.31 -1.63
CA TYR A 36 12.50 -6.34 -2.38
C TYR A 36 13.19 -5.71 -3.59
N ASN A 37 14.50 -5.93 -3.71
CA ASN A 37 15.30 -5.42 -4.83
C ASN A 37 14.95 -6.17 -6.13
N THR A 38 15.61 -5.82 -7.24
CA THR A 38 15.38 -6.44 -8.56
C THR A 38 15.76 -7.92 -8.63
N GLU A 39 16.52 -8.43 -7.66
CA GLU A 39 16.88 -9.84 -7.52
C GLU A 39 15.88 -10.61 -6.64
N GLY A 40 14.84 -9.94 -6.12
CA GLY A 40 13.84 -10.52 -5.22
C GLY A 40 14.34 -10.69 -3.78
N GLN A 41 15.49 -10.11 -3.43
CA GLN A 41 16.02 -10.16 -2.07
C GLN A 41 15.41 -9.04 -1.24
N GLU A 42 15.04 -9.36 -0.01
CA GLU A 42 14.60 -8.37 0.96
C GLU A 42 15.78 -7.45 1.32
N VAL A 43 15.55 -6.15 1.35
CA VAL A 43 16.56 -5.13 1.66
C VAL A 43 16.16 -4.38 2.92
N ASP A 44 17.12 -4.29 3.86
CA ASP A 44 16.98 -3.58 5.11
C ASP A 44 17.48 -2.13 5.02
N GLY A 45 16.95 -1.27 5.90
CA GLY A 45 17.44 0.10 6.09
C GLY A 45 16.90 1.11 5.06
N PRO A 46 17.49 2.32 4.99
CA PRO A 46 17.05 3.34 4.06
C PRO A 46 17.28 2.88 2.62
N PHE A 47 16.21 2.87 1.82
CA PHE A 47 16.25 2.48 0.42
C PHE A 47 16.18 3.71 -0.49
N VAL A 48 17.14 3.86 -1.40
CA VAL A 48 17.12 4.95 -2.38
C VAL A 48 16.68 4.40 -3.74
N LEU A 49 15.48 4.81 -4.17
CA LEU A 49 14.96 4.50 -5.49
C LEU A 49 15.48 5.54 -6.50
N LYS A 50 16.43 5.13 -7.34
CA LYS A 50 17.03 5.98 -8.39
C LYS A 50 16.05 6.26 -9.55
N PRO A 51 16.22 7.36 -10.30
CA PRO A 51 15.49 7.61 -11.54
C PRO A 51 15.51 6.41 -12.50
N GLY A 52 14.34 6.05 -13.03
CA GLY A 52 14.13 4.93 -13.95
C GLY A 52 14.12 3.54 -13.29
N HIS A 53 14.41 3.45 -11.98
CA HIS A 53 14.43 2.16 -11.29
C HIS A 53 13.03 1.79 -10.76
N MET A 54 12.85 0.48 -10.57
CA MET A 54 11.68 -0.10 -9.93
C MET A 54 12.10 -0.90 -8.69
N VAL A 55 11.19 -0.99 -7.73
CA VAL A 55 11.34 -1.81 -6.53
C VAL A 55 10.00 -2.41 -6.13
N GLN A 56 9.99 -3.65 -5.65
CA GLN A 56 8.80 -4.24 -5.07
C GLN A 56 8.73 -3.87 -3.58
N VAL A 57 7.56 -3.47 -3.12
CA VAL A 57 7.29 -3.16 -1.71
C VAL A 57 6.07 -3.92 -1.24
N VAL A 58 6.07 -4.26 0.04
CA VAL A 58 4.94 -4.93 0.71
C VAL A 58 4.54 -4.10 1.91
N SER A 59 3.23 -3.92 2.12
CA SER A 59 2.70 -3.14 3.24
C SER A 59 3.13 -3.71 4.60
N ALA A 60 3.35 -2.84 5.57
CA ALA A 60 3.57 -3.25 6.96
C ALA A 60 2.28 -3.79 7.59
N GLU A 61 1.14 -3.27 7.14
CA GLU A 61 -0.16 -3.72 7.57
C GLU A 61 -0.52 -5.06 6.94
N ILE A 62 -1.17 -5.91 7.73
CA ILE A 62 -1.77 -7.15 7.24
C ILE A 62 -3.28 -7.02 7.33
N PHE A 63 -3.94 -7.18 6.19
CA PHE A 63 -5.38 -7.09 6.09
C PHE A 63 -6.05 -8.26 6.81
N ASN A 64 -7.32 -8.07 7.14
CA ASN A 64 -8.25 -9.08 7.63
C ASN A 64 -9.65 -8.70 7.15
N LEU A 65 -9.91 -8.91 5.86
CA LEU A 65 -11.20 -8.56 5.27
C LEU A 65 -12.23 -9.67 5.51
N GLY A 66 -13.39 -9.27 6.02
CA GLY A 66 -14.54 -10.19 6.15
C GLY A 66 -15.07 -10.65 4.79
N PRO A 67 -15.98 -11.65 4.77
CA PRO A 67 -16.53 -12.24 3.54
C PRO A 67 -17.38 -11.28 2.70
N ASP A 68 -17.86 -10.19 3.30
CA ASP A 68 -18.75 -9.21 2.65
C ASP A 68 -18.05 -7.87 2.36
N VAL A 69 -16.72 -7.82 2.42
CA VAL A 69 -15.94 -6.58 2.25
C VAL A 69 -14.84 -6.80 1.22
N THR A 70 -14.83 -5.98 0.18
CA THR A 70 -13.69 -5.85 -0.73
C THR A 70 -12.92 -4.56 -0.42
N GLY A 71 -11.61 -4.59 -0.64
CA GLY A 71 -10.76 -3.41 -0.60
C GLY A 71 -10.50 -2.87 -1.99
N HIS A 72 -10.25 -1.56 -2.12
CA HIS A 72 -9.64 -0.99 -3.31
C HIS A 72 -8.35 -0.29 -2.88
N VAL A 73 -7.22 -0.89 -3.24
CA VAL A 73 -5.90 -0.31 -2.98
C VAL A 73 -5.60 0.64 -4.12
N THR A 74 -5.24 1.88 -3.80
CA THR A 74 -4.83 2.89 -4.76
C THR A 74 -3.61 3.65 -4.25
N TYR A 75 -2.93 4.34 -5.15
CA TYR A 75 -1.74 5.11 -4.83
C TYR A 75 -2.11 6.47 -4.22
N LYS A 76 -1.19 6.99 -3.41
CA LYS A 76 -1.29 8.37 -2.92
C LYS A 76 -0.87 9.34 -4.03
N THR A 77 -1.78 10.18 -4.48
CA THR A 77 -1.55 11.12 -5.60
C THR A 77 -0.37 12.07 -5.37
N THR A 78 0.00 12.36 -4.13
CA THR A 78 1.18 13.15 -3.79
C THR A 78 2.49 12.47 -4.20
N LEU A 79 2.55 11.13 -4.20
CA LEU A 79 3.72 10.37 -4.67
C LEU A 79 3.88 10.51 -6.19
N THR A 80 2.78 10.38 -6.93
CA THR A 80 2.82 10.53 -8.40
C THR A 80 3.21 11.94 -8.81
N ARG A 81 2.79 12.96 -8.05
CA ARG A 81 3.21 14.35 -8.28
C ARG A 81 4.71 14.58 -8.17
N ILE A 82 5.42 13.79 -7.37
CA ILE A 82 6.89 13.85 -7.23
C ILE A 82 7.60 12.77 -8.06
N GLY A 83 6.89 12.09 -8.95
CA GLY A 83 7.46 11.13 -9.88
C GLY A 83 7.58 9.70 -9.36
N ILE A 84 6.85 9.33 -8.30
CA ILE A 84 6.79 7.97 -7.76
C ILE A 84 5.43 7.35 -8.05
N TRP A 85 5.43 6.23 -8.79
CA TRP A 85 4.20 5.57 -9.24
C TRP A 85 4.14 4.13 -8.74
N ALA A 86 3.02 3.75 -8.10
CA ALA A 86 2.71 2.36 -7.77
C ALA A 86 1.94 1.70 -8.93
N LEU A 87 2.50 0.63 -9.51
CA LEU A 87 2.03 0.01 -10.75
C LEU A 87 0.93 -1.04 -10.55
N THR A 88 0.85 -1.68 -9.38
CA THR A 88 -0.15 -2.74 -9.11
C THR A 88 -1.06 -2.30 -7.98
N VAL A 89 -2.04 -1.46 -8.34
CA VAL A 89 -3.13 -1.00 -7.49
C VAL A 89 -4.43 -1.61 -8.02
N GLY A 90 -5.32 -2.06 -7.14
CA GLY A 90 -6.49 -2.82 -7.58
C GLY A 90 -7.39 -3.31 -6.45
N ILE A 91 -8.26 -4.23 -6.84
CA ILE A 91 -9.29 -4.81 -5.96
C ILE A 91 -8.65 -5.89 -5.08
N VAL A 92 -9.01 -5.86 -3.79
CA VAL A 92 -8.63 -6.88 -2.80
C VAL A 92 -9.88 -7.67 -2.48
N ASP A 93 -9.83 -8.98 -2.74
CA ASP A 93 -10.99 -9.85 -2.60
C ASP A 93 -11.44 -9.99 -1.13
N PRO A 94 -12.74 -10.22 -0.89
CA PRO A 94 -13.22 -10.60 0.43
C PRO A 94 -12.50 -11.84 0.99
N GLY A 95 -12.28 -11.88 2.30
CA GLY A 95 -11.52 -12.96 2.95
C GLY A 95 -10.00 -12.81 2.88
N TRP A 96 -9.47 -11.76 2.25
CA TRP A 96 -8.02 -11.52 2.18
C TRP A 96 -7.43 -11.22 3.57
N THR A 97 -6.40 -11.99 3.94
CA THR A 97 -5.74 -11.95 5.28
C THR A 97 -4.23 -11.73 5.21
N CYS A 98 -3.76 -11.15 4.10
CA CYS A 98 -2.34 -10.96 3.78
C CYS A 98 -1.99 -9.46 3.61
N PRO A 99 -0.70 -9.07 3.63
CA PRO A 99 -0.31 -7.73 3.24
C PRO A 99 -0.53 -7.50 1.74
N ILE A 100 -0.36 -6.27 1.28
CA ILE A 100 -0.45 -5.91 -0.15
C ILE A 100 0.93 -5.60 -0.69
N GLY A 101 1.26 -6.25 -1.81
CA GLY A 101 2.47 -5.98 -2.59
C GLY A 101 2.21 -5.00 -3.73
N THR A 102 3.14 -4.10 -3.98
CA THR A 102 3.14 -3.29 -5.21
C THR A 102 4.53 -2.98 -5.72
N THR A 103 4.64 -2.67 -7.01
CA THR A 103 5.90 -2.19 -7.60
C THR A 103 5.87 -0.66 -7.64
N LEU A 104 6.88 -0.03 -7.02
CA LEU A 104 7.12 1.41 -7.14
C LEU A 104 8.11 1.66 -8.29
N LEU A 105 7.77 2.61 -9.15
CA LEU A 105 8.61 3.14 -10.22
C LEU A 105 8.95 4.60 -9.90
N ASN A 106 10.23 4.95 -9.95
CA ASN A 106 10.65 6.36 -9.96
C ASN A 106 10.82 6.84 -11.40
N PHE A 107 9.84 7.58 -11.91
CA PHE A 107 9.89 8.23 -13.23
C PHE A 107 10.32 9.70 -13.15
N SER A 108 10.73 10.17 -11.97
CA SER A 108 11.30 11.50 -11.78
C SER A 108 12.74 11.58 -12.31
N ARG A 109 13.36 12.76 -12.15
CA ARG A 109 14.79 12.99 -12.44
C ARG A 109 15.66 13.03 -11.17
N SER A 110 15.09 12.69 -10.02
CA SER A 110 15.74 12.80 -8.71
C SER A 110 15.61 11.50 -7.94
N ASP A 111 16.57 11.24 -7.05
CA ASP A 111 16.52 10.14 -6.11
C ASP A 111 15.33 10.30 -5.15
N PHE A 112 14.72 9.19 -4.74
CA PHE A 112 13.65 9.15 -3.75
C PHE A 112 14.00 8.17 -2.63
N SER A 113 13.73 8.56 -1.39
CA SER A 113 14.02 7.80 -0.16
C SER A 113 12.82 7.78 0.77
#